data_AF-A0A1C6G231-F1
#
_entry.id   AF-A0A1C6G231-F1
#
_cell.length_a   1.000
_cell.length_b   1.000
_cell.length_c   1.000
_cell.angle_alpha   90.00
_cell.angle_beta   90.00
_cell.angle_gamma   90.00
#
_symmetry.space_group_name_H-M   'P 1'
#
loop_
_entity.id
_entity.type
_entity.pdbx_description
1 polymer ?
#
loop_
_entity_poly.entity_id
_entity_poly.type
_entity_poly.pdbx_seq_one_letter_code
_entity_poly.pdbx_strand_id
1 'polypeptide(L)'
;MVKQIVFISCFILSVLVTGCNKRTEQKDNNVKVIKQDIKKKSKKQGRNFTMKTKVKDVINDPAFKGYGRLIFPADIKIEDDLTLKNIEEILPWYSEINLKRTVEIVNYMKNEVQNGNQIFYDIYTEKEKKEDSDKRNTGGGFMYVAGIHDSFPHALELSKKGYNAFALIYRPGAQTACEDLARAIVFLYEHQKERN
;
A
#
# COMPACT_ATOMS: atom_id res chain seq x y z
N MET A 1 -42.87 13.78 -44.34
CA MET A 1 -42.12 13.70 -45.63
C MET A 1 -41.49 12.32 -45.74
N VAL A 2 -41.29 11.82 -46.97
CA VAL A 2 -40.97 10.41 -47.29
C VAL A 2 -39.75 10.34 -48.22
N LYS A 3 -39.10 9.16 -48.33
CA LYS A 3 -38.06 8.70 -49.31
C LYS A 3 -36.61 8.89 -48.84
N GLN A 4 -35.61 8.04 -49.14
CA GLN A 4 -35.48 6.69 -49.74
C GLN A 4 -34.16 6.07 -49.14
N ILE A 5 -33.87 4.77 -48.96
CA ILE A 5 -34.25 3.46 -49.56
C ILE A 5 -33.38 3.03 -50.78
N VAL A 6 -32.51 2.02 -50.53
CA VAL A 6 -31.84 1.05 -51.47
C VAL A 6 -30.68 1.63 -52.33
N PHE A 7 -29.48 1.02 -52.38
CA PHE A 7 -29.17 -0.17 -53.20
C PHE A 7 -28.29 -1.27 -52.58
N ILE A 8 -28.61 -2.52 -52.94
CA ILE A 8 -27.83 -3.75 -52.73
C ILE A 8 -26.93 -3.97 -53.95
N SER A 9 -25.71 -4.50 -53.76
CA SER A 9 -25.00 -5.24 -54.81
C SER A 9 -24.14 -6.33 -54.20
N CYS A 10 -24.30 -7.55 -54.71
CA CYS A 10 -23.58 -8.75 -54.28
C CYS A 10 -22.94 -9.39 -55.51
N PHE A 11 -21.61 -9.50 -55.53
CA PHE A 11 -20.83 -10.33 -56.46
C PHE A 11 -19.53 -10.71 -55.72
N ILE A 12 -19.42 -11.94 -55.18
CA ILE A 12 -18.93 -13.14 -55.87
C ILE A 12 -17.49 -12.96 -56.38
N LEU A 13 -16.49 -13.59 -55.74
CA LEU A 13 -15.95 -14.89 -56.18
C LEU A 13 -14.91 -15.44 -55.17
N SER A 14 -14.76 -16.76 -55.15
CA SER A 14 -13.87 -17.52 -54.27
C SER A 14 -12.37 -17.31 -54.51
N VAL A 15 -11.60 -17.21 -53.43
CA VAL A 15 -10.18 -17.64 -53.42
C VAL A 15 -9.96 -18.54 -52.20
N LEU A 16 -9.98 -19.86 -52.43
CA LEU A 16 -9.38 -20.84 -51.54
C LEU A 16 -7.87 -20.87 -51.83
N VAL A 17 -7.05 -20.39 -50.90
CA VAL A 17 -5.64 -20.77 -50.81
C VAL A 17 -5.39 -21.36 -49.43
N THR A 18 -5.17 -22.67 -49.39
CA THR A 18 -4.64 -23.40 -48.24
C THR A 18 -3.20 -22.94 -47.99
N GLY A 19 -2.95 -22.25 -46.88
CA GLY A 19 -1.62 -21.78 -46.48
C GLY A 19 -1.32 -22.12 -45.02
N CYS A 20 -0.25 -22.88 -44.79
CA CYS A 20 0.06 -23.43 -43.47
C CYS A 20 0.54 -22.40 -42.43
N ASN A 21 0.02 -22.57 -41.22
CA ASN A 21 0.72 -22.50 -39.94
C ASN A 21 1.67 -21.30 -39.65
N LYS A 22 1.14 -20.26 -39.00
CA LYS A 22 1.89 -19.29 -38.18
C LYS A 22 1.32 -19.11 -36.77
N ARG A 23 0.84 -20.20 -36.15
CA ARG A 23 0.18 -20.12 -34.82
C ARG A 23 1.14 -20.27 -33.62
N THR A 24 2.44 -20.44 -33.86
CA THR A 24 3.47 -20.70 -32.83
C THR A 24 4.26 -19.45 -32.42
N GLU A 25 4.71 -18.62 -33.37
CA GLU A 25 5.59 -17.46 -33.07
C GLU A 25 4.92 -16.39 -32.19
N GLN A 26 3.63 -16.11 -32.41
CA GLN A 26 2.90 -15.08 -31.66
C GLN A 26 2.58 -15.50 -30.22
N LYS A 27 2.56 -16.80 -29.93
CA LYS A 27 2.42 -17.32 -28.57
C LYS A 27 3.74 -17.20 -27.81
N ASP A 28 4.86 -17.57 -28.43
CA ASP A 28 6.19 -17.44 -27.82
C ASP A 28 6.62 -15.99 -27.62
N ASN A 29 6.27 -15.08 -28.53
CA ASN A 29 6.56 -13.66 -28.36
C ASN A 29 5.73 -13.03 -27.24
N ASN A 30 4.42 -13.30 -27.14
CA ASN A 30 3.63 -12.85 -25.99
C ASN A 30 4.11 -13.48 -24.68
N VAL A 31 4.45 -14.77 -24.67
CA VAL A 31 5.01 -15.43 -23.47
C VAL A 31 6.39 -14.87 -23.10
N LYS A 32 7.22 -14.47 -24.07
CA LYS A 32 8.51 -13.77 -23.81
C LYS A 32 8.29 -12.36 -23.27
N VAL A 33 7.38 -11.57 -23.86
CA VAL A 33 7.03 -10.22 -23.38
C VAL A 33 6.46 -10.29 -21.96
N ILE A 34 5.47 -11.15 -21.72
CA ILE A 34 4.91 -11.38 -20.38
C ILE A 34 5.98 -11.86 -19.39
N LYS A 35 6.90 -12.77 -19.78
CA LYS A 35 8.02 -13.18 -18.92
C LYS A 35 9.06 -12.06 -18.71
N GLN A 36 9.23 -11.14 -19.65
CA GLN A 36 10.11 -9.98 -19.54
C GLN A 36 9.49 -8.89 -18.65
N ASP A 37 8.18 -8.67 -18.72
CA ASP A 37 7.45 -7.74 -17.86
C ASP A 37 7.30 -8.28 -16.43
N ILE A 38 7.08 -9.60 -16.27
CA ILE A 38 7.16 -10.27 -14.96
C ILE A 38 8.59 -10.17 -14.41
N LYS A 39 9.64 -10.39 -15.23
CA LYS A 39 11.04 -10.20 -14.80
C LYS A 39 11.41 -8.73 -14.52
N LYS A 40 10.78 -7.75 -15.18
CA LYS A 40 10.95 -6.32 -14.90
C LYS A 40 10.26 -5.93 -13.59
N LYS A 41 9.01 -6.37 -13.37
CA LYS A 41 8.31 -6.21 -12.08
C LYS A 41 9.10 -6.87 -10.95
N SER A 42 9.56 -8.11 -11.12
CA SER A 42 10.34 -8.81 -10.09
C SER A 42 11.75 -8.24 -9.87
N LYS A 43 12.35 -7.54 -10.84
CA LYS A 43 13.68 -6.91 -10.67
C LYS A 43 13.65 -5.60 -9.88
N LYS A 44 12.50 -4.91 -9.80
CA LYS A 44 12.34 -3.69 -8.98
C LYS A 44 11.85 -4.01 -7.55
N GLN A 45 11.43 -5.26 -7.31
CA GLN A 45 10.89 -5.71 -6.04
C GLN A 45 12.03 -6.06 -5.06
N GLY A 46 12.40 -5.09 -4.22
CA GLY A 46 13.40 -5.31 -3.15
C GLY A 46 12.93 -6.43 -2.21
N ARG A 47 13.86 -7.29 -1.76
CA ARG A 47 13.57 -8.54 -1.01
C ARG A 47 12.43 -8.37 -0.01
N ASN A 48 11.41 -9.23 -0.13
CA ASN A 48 10.25 -9.25 0.78
C ASN A 48 10.70 -9.54 2.22
N PHE A 49 9.98 -8.95 3.18
CA PHE A 49 10.16 -9.21 4.59
C PHE A 49 9.60 -10.59 4.95
N THR A 50 10.18 -11.20 5.98
CA THR A 50 9.79 -12.53 6.48
C THR A 50 9.71 -12.51 8.00
N MET A 51 9.17 -13.57 8.60
CA MET A 51 9.19 -13.77 10.06
C MET A 51 10.59 -13.62 10.68
N LYS A 52 11.68 -13.88 9.94
CA LYS A 52 13.07 -13.75 10.41
C LYS A 52 13.69 -12.37 10.19
N THR A 53 12.99 -11.45 9.52
CA THR A 53 13.45 -10.08 9.29
C THR A 53 13.44 -9.32 10.61
N LYS A 54 14.47 -8.53 10.89
CA LYS A 54 14.53 -7.69 12.08
C LYS A 54 13.54 -6.54 11.97
N VAL A 55 12.92 -6.14 13.07
CA VAL A 55 11.98 -5.01 13.11
C VAL A 55 12.68 -3.72 12.63
N LYS A 56 13.94 -3.53 13.01
CA LYS A 56 14.77 -2.40 12.54
C LYS A 56 15.10 -2.46 11.04
N ASP A 57 15.19 -3.63 10.43
CA ASP A 57 15.39 -3.75 8.97
C ASP A 57 14.14 -3.26 8.21
N VAL A 58 12.95 -3.46 8.79
CA VAL A 58 11.70 -2.94 8.24
C VAL A 58 11.62 -1.42 8.43
N ILE A 59 11.85 -0.92 9.65
CA ILE A 59 11.85 0.52 9.98
C ILE A 59 12.79 1.31 9.05
N ASN A 60 13.96 0.76 8.75
CA ASN A 60 15.00 1.41 7.95
C ASN A 60 14.94 1.08 6.44
N ASP A 61 13.94 0.34 5.96
CA ASP A 61 13.82 0.05 4.54
C ASP A 61 13.61 1.36 3.75
N PRO A 62 14.32 1.58 2.63
CA PRO A 62 14.16 2.79 1.82
C PRO A 62 12.72 3.07 1.35
N ALA A 63 11.87 2.05 1.24
CA ALA A 63 10.45 2.21 0.94
C ALA A 63 9.66 2.94 2.04
N PHE A 64 10.20 3.06 3.27
CA PHE A 64 9.54 3.74 4.39
C PHE A 64 10.32 4.96 4.88
N LYS A 65 11.21 5.51 4.05
CA LYS A 65 12.02 6.68 4.38
C LYS A 65 11.14 7.85 4.86
N GLY A 66 11.43 8.34 6.06
CA GLY A 66 10.74 9.49 6.68
C GLY A 66 9.62 9.11 7.67
N TYR A 67 9.01 7.93 7.54
CA TYR A 67 7.91 7.48 8.39
C TYR A 67 8.06 6.05 8.95
N GLY A 68 9.13 5.32 8.63
CA GLY A 68 9.36 3.95 9.08
C GLY A 68 9.32 3.76 10.61
N ARG A 69 9.70 4.79 11.39
CA ARG A 69 9.59 4.80 12.86
C ARG A 69 8.14 4.74 13.39
N LEU A 70 7.16 5.03 12.54
CA LEU A 70 5.71 5.07 12.87
C LEU A 70 4.99 3.78 12.45
N ILE A 71 5.72 2.81 11.87
CA ILE A 71 5.20 1.51 11.45
C ILE A 71 5.08 0.56 12.65
N PHE A 72 5.96 0.75 13.63
CA PHE A 72 6.03 0.05 14.91
C PHE A 72 6.00 1.10 16.04
N PRO A 73 5.99 0.71 17.33
CA PRO A 73 5.86 1.67 18.43
C PRO A 73 7.04 2.62 18.48
N ALA A 74 6.74 3.92 18.51
CA ALA A 74 7.74 4.97 18.65
C ALA A 74 8.14 5.18 20.12
N ASP A 75 7.31 4.74 21.07
CA ASP A 75 7.44 4.90 22.52
C ASP A 75 8.10 3.71 23.23
N ILE A 76 8.39 2.62 22.52
CA ILE A 76 9.00 1.40 23.08
C ILE A 76 10.41 1.18 22.52
N LYS A 77 11.36 0.82 23.39
CA LYS A 77 12.72 0.44 22.96
C LYS A 77 12.66 -0.89 22.18
N ILE A 78 13.11 -0.85 20.94
CA ILE A 78 13.24 -2.02 20.06
C ILE A 78 14.70 -2.48 20.10
N GLU A 79 14.95 -3.75 20.42
CA GLU A 79 16.31 -4.33 20.40
C GLU A 79 16.80 -4.56 18.96
N ASP A 80 18.12 -4.63 18.77
CA ASP A 80 18.74 -4.71 17.43
C ASP A 80 18.53 -6.05 16.72
N ASP A 81 18.15 -7.10 17.44
CA ASP A 81 17.92 -8.45 16.94
C ASP A 81 16.45 -8.89 16.96
N LEU A 82 15.54 -8.10 17.55
CA LEU A 82 14.11 -8.37 17.55
C LEU A 82 13.59 -8.61 16.13
N THR A 83 12.92 -9.74 15.91
CA THR A 83 12.39 -10.14 14.60
C THR A 83 10.87 -10.03 14.52
N LEU A 84 10.31 -9.98 13.31
CA LEU A 84 8.86 -9.99 13.10
C LEU A 84 8.15 -11.23 13.69
N LYS A 85 8.86 -12.35 13.87
CA LYS A 85 8.33 -13.53 14.59
C LYS A 85 8.12 -13.23 16.08
N ASN A 86 9.00 -12.42 16.67
CA ASN A 86 9.07 -12.16 18.09
C ASN A 86 8.47 -10.78 18.45
N ILE A 87 7.77 -10.13 17.51
CA ILE A 87 7.28 -8.75 17.70
C ILE A 87 6.44 -8.61 18.98
N GLU A 88 5.71 -9.66 19.37
CA GLU A 88 4.92 -9.76 20.60
C GLU A 88 5.68 -9.38 21.89
N GLU A 89 7.00 -9.56 21.94
CA GLU A 89 7.85 -9.17 23.08
C GLU A 89 7.77 -7.66 23.40
N ILE A 90 7.46 -6.82 22.42
CA ILE A 90 7.27 -5.36 22.61
C ILE A 90 5.79 -4.94 22.63
N LEU A 91 4.84 -5.89 22.72
CA LEU A 91 3.39 -5.65 22.59
C LEU A 91 2.62 -5.97 23.90
N PRO A 92 2.91 -5.31 25.03
CA PRO A 92 2.39 -5.70 26.36
C PRO A 92 0.86 -5.65 26.49
N TRP A 93 0.17 -4.95 25.58
CA TRP A 93 -1.29 -4.77 25.59
C TRP A 93 -2.05 -5.71 24.64
N TYR A 94 -1.36 -6.63 23.94
CA TYR A 94 -1.94 -7.47 22.89
C TYR A 94 -1.63 -8.95 23.13
N SER A 95 -2.67 -9.78 23.22
CA SER A 95 -2.55 -11.24 23.39
C SER A 95 -2.70 -12.05 22.10
N GLU A 96 -3.34 -11.49 21.06
CA GLU A 96 -3.78 -12.23 19.86
C GLU A 96 -3.12 -11.70 18.56
N ILE A 97 -1.78 -11.69 18.53
CA ILE A 97 -1.04 -11.09 17.42
C ILE A 97 -0.88 -12.08 16.25
N ASN A 98 -1.55 -11.80 15.13
CA ASN A 98 -1.35 -12.59 13.91
C ASN A 98 -0.04 -12.19 13.20
N LEU A 99 1.03 -12.91 13.50
CA LEU A 99 2.37 -12.67 12.94
C LEU A 99 2.42 -12.85 11.41
N LYS A 100 1.65 -13.78 10.84
CA LYS A 100 1.55 -13.96 9.38
C LYS A 100 0.92 -12.72 8.72
N ARG A 101 -0.13 -12.17 9.34
CA ARG A 101 -0.80 -10.95 8.89
C ARG A 101 0.08 -9.71 9.06
N THR A 102 0.87 -9.66 10.12
CA THR A 102 1.92 -8.64 10.34
C THR A 102 2.88 -8.61 9.14
N VAL A 103 3.41 -9.78 8.74
CA VAL A 103 4.28 -9.93 7.57
C VAL A 103 3.56 -9.62 6.25
N GLU A 104 2.27 -9.95 6.10
CA GLU A 104 1.45 -9.57 4.94
C GLU A 104 1.37 -8.04 4.80
N ILE A 105 1.04 -7.33 5.88
CA ILE A 105 0.82 -5.88 5.89
C ILE A 105 2.11 -5.11 5.56
N VAL A 106 3.25 -5.43 6.17
CA VAL A 106 4.51 -4.73 5.85
C VAL A 106 4.97 -4.96 4.41
N ASN A 107 4.72 -6.14 3.85
CA ASN A 107 5.03 -6.41 2.45
C ASN A 107 4.04 -5.73 1.49
N TYR A 108 2.76 -5.64 1.85
CA TYR A 108 1.76 -4.86 1.11
C TYR A 108 2.16 -3.38 1.06
N MET A 109 2.42 -2.77 2.23
CA MET A 109 2.88 -1.37 2.33
C MET A 109 4.11 -1.11 1.46
N LYS A 110 5.11 -2.00 1.51
CA LYS A 110 6.33 -1.89 0.68
C LYS A 110 6.04 -2.02 -0.82
N ASN A 111 5.15 -2.94 -1.21
CA ASN A 111 4.72 -3.11 -2.59
C ASN A 111 4.04 -1.85 -3.13
N GLU A 112 3.13 -1.25 -2.36
CA GLU A 112 2.44 -0.03 -2.75
C GLU A 112 3.42 1.12 -3.02
N VAL A 113 4.38 1.36 -2.12
CA VAL A 113 5.42 2.39 -2.35
C VAL A 113 6.30 2.05 -3.55
N GLN A 114 6.68 0.79 -3.76
CA GLN A 114 7.50 0.38 -4.90
C GLN A 114 6.79 0.56 -6.26
N ASN A 115 5.44 0.46 -6.25
CA ASN A 115 4.57 0.76 -7.38
C ASN A 115 4.33 2.27 -7.60
N GLY A 116 4.74 3.12 -6.65
CA GLY A 116 4.62 4.58 -6.72
C GLY A 116 3.45 5.16 -5.93
N ASN A 117 2.71 4.34 -5.18
CA ASN A 117 1.56 4.78 -4.40
C ASN A 117 2.02 5.38 -3.07
N GLN A 118 1.50 6.55 -2.71
CA GLN A 118 1.73 7.16 -1.41
C GLN A 118 0.83 6.50 -0.35
N ILE A 119 1.45 5.90 0.67
CA ILE A 119 0.75 5.19 1.76
C ILE A 119 0.75 5.95 3.09
N PHE A 120 1.58 6.98 3.21
CA PHE A 120 1.69 7.81 4.41
C PHE A 120 1.40 9.27 4.02
N TYR A 121 0.51 9.91 4.77
CA TYR A 121 0.07 11.27 4.54
C TYR A 121 0.35 12.09 5.79
N ASP A 122 0.95 13.25 5.58
CA ASP A 122 1.42 14.09 6.67
C ASP A 122 0.39 15.19 6.95
N ILE A 123 -0.37 15.04 8.04
CA ILE A 123 -1.51 15.91 8.35
C ILE A 123 -1.09 17.23 9.03
N TYR A 124 0.21 17.42 9.27
CA TYR A 124 0.79 18.66 9.83
C TYR A 124 1.97 19.17 8.99
N THR A 125 1.98 20.48 8.77
CA THR A 125 3.07 21.16 8.07
C THR A 125 4.35 21.18 8.90
N GLU A 126 5.51 21.31 8.24
CA GLU A 126 6.79 21.47 8.94
C GLU A 126 6.87 22.75 9.81
N LYS A 127 6.03 23.76 9.52
CA LYS A 127 5.86 24.93 10.40
C LYS A 127 5.22 24.52 11.72
N GLU A 128 4.09 23.82 11.68
CA GLU A 128 3.36 23.40 12.88
C GLU A 128 4.16 22.42 13.73
N LYS A 129 4.97 21.56 13.09
CA LYS A 129 5.92 20.65 13.74
C LYS A 129 7.17 21.32 14.32
N LYS A 130 7.40 22.59 13.97
CA LYS A 130 8.45 23.43 14.59
C LYS A 130 7.89 24.18 15.80
N GLU A 131 6.60 24.49 15.78
CA GLU A 131 5.86 25.10 16.90
C GLU A 131 5.53 24.07 17.98
N ASP A 132 5.23 22.82 17.59
CA ASP A 132 4.94 21.69 18.47
C ASP A 132 5.62 20.43 17.90
N SER A 133 6.69 19.99 18.54
CA SER A 133 7.51 18.86 18.08
C SER A 133 6.79 17.51 18.13
N ASP A 134 5.75 17.38 18.97
CA ASP A 134 5.03 16.11 19.13
C ASP A 134 4.15 15.83 17.90
N LYS A 135 3.89 16.85 17.07
CA LYS A 135 3.35 16.69 15.70
C LYS A 135 4.31 16.00 14.72
N ARG A 136 5.52 15.64 15.14
CA ARG A 136 6.37 14.66 14.40
C ARG A 136 6.02 13.22 14.75
N ASN A 137 5.25 13.02 15.81
CA ASN A 137 4.72 11.76 16.30
C ASN A 137 3.18 11.68 16.17
N THR A 138 2.54 12.64 15.50
CA THR A 138 1.23 12.42 14.86
C THR A 138 1.48 11.40 13.75
N GLY A 139 1.14 10.17 14.07
CA GLY A 139 2.12 9.09 14.02
C GLY A 139 1.89 8.00 15.09
N GLY A 140 1.16 8.29 16.18
CA GLY A 140 0.58 7.28 17.08
C GLY A 140 0.70 7.57 18.58
N GLY A 141 -0.17 6.92 19.36
CA GLY A 141 -0.16 6.90 20.81
C GLY A 141 -1.55 6.95 21.47
N PHE A 142 -1.87 5.91 22.24
CA PHE A 142 -2.43 6.08 23.58
C PHE A 142 -1.76 5.04 24.49
N MET A 143 -0.45 5.22 24.73
CA MET A 143 0.52 4.15 25.04
C MET A 143 0.42 3.04 24.00
N TYR A 144 1.32 3.06 23.01
CA TYR A 144 1.29 2.24 21.79
C TYR A 144 0.21 2.65 20.75
N VAL A 145 0.56 2.57 19.45
CA VAL A 145 -0.42 2.39 18.35
C VAL A 145 0.04 1.29 17.42
N ALA A 146 -0.74 0.21 17.39
CA ALA A 146 -0.73 -0.78 16.34
C ALA A 146 -1.40 -0.22 15.08
N GLY A 147 -0.69 0.61 14.31
CA GLY A 147 -1.07 0.76 12.91
C GLY A 147 -1.23 -0.63 12.29
N ILE A 148 -0.16 -1.43 12.33
CA ILE A 148 -0.10 -2.78 11.75
C ILE A 148 -1.07 -3.81 12.36
N HIS A 149 -1.36 -3.77 13.65
CA HIS A 149 -2.09 -4.86 14.33
C HIS A 149 -3.57 -4.54 14.64
N ASP A 150 -3.98 -3.27 14.56
CA ASP A 150 -5.33 -2.81 14.91
C ASP A 150 -6.03 -2.23 13.67
N SER A 151 -5.62 -1.03 13.21
CA SER A 151 -6.32 -0.33 12.12
C SER A 151 -5.95 -0.79 10.70
N PHE A 152 -4.68 -1.05 10.39
CA PHE A 152 -4.25 -1.48 9.04
C PHE A 152 -4.83 -2.84 8.61
N PRO A 153 -4.99 -3.86 9.47
CA PRO A 153 -5.66 -5.10 9.07
C PRO A 153 -7.04 -4.85 8.49
N HIS A 154 -7.80 -3.91 9.07
CA HIS A 154 -9.14 -3.52 8.63
C HIS A 154 -9.08 -2.62 7.39
N ALA A 155 -8.24 -1.59 7.40
CA ALA A 155 -8.05 -0.69 6.24
C ALA A 155 -7.58 -1.45 4.99
N LEU A 156 -6.74 -2.48 5.15
CA LEU A 156 -6.32 -3.37 4.05
C LEU A 156 -7.48 -4.20 3.48
N GLU A 157 -8.36 -4.76 4.31
CA GLU A 157 -9.53 -5.50 3.79
C GLU A 157 -10.60 -4.58 3.19
N LEU A 158 -10.70 -3.31 3.63
CA LEU A 158 -11.53 -2.29 2.97
C LEU A 158 -10.93 -1.87 1.62
N SER A 159 -9.61 -1.64 1.56
CA SER A 159 -8.88 -1.33 0.32
C SER A 159 -9.00 -2.45 -0.72
N LYS A 160 -8.85 -3.73 -0.30
CA LYS A 160 -9.09 -4.91 -1.15
C LYS A 160 -10.53 -4.99 -1.72
N LYS A 161 -11.49 -4.32 -1.09
CA LYS A 161 -12.90 -4.22 -1.55
C LYS A 161 -13.17 -2.95 -2.38
N GLY A 162 -12.15 -2.14 -2.67
CA GLY A 162 -12.28 -0.91 -3.46
C GLY A 162 -12.68 0.34 -2.66
N TYR A 163 -12.61 0.31 -1.32
CA TYR A 163 -12.86 1.49 -0.48
C TYR A 163 -11.58 2.25 -0.17
N ASN A 164 -11.65 3.58 -0.24
CA ASN A 164 -10.63 4.46 0.32
C ASN A 164 -10.68 4.37 1.85
N ALA A 165 -9.67 3.75 2.45
CA ALA A 165 -9.57 3.53 3.90
C ALA A 165 -8.26 4.09 4.45
N PHE A 166 -8.35 4.81 5.58
CA PHE A 166 -7.23 5.47 6.22
C PHE A 166 -7.10 5.00 7.67
N ALA A 167 -5.89 4.68 8.09
CA ALA A 167 -5.57 4.50 9.50
C ALA A 167 -4.98 5.81 10.02
N LEU A 168 -5.70 6.48 10.92
CA LEU A 168 -5.13 7.62 11.63
C LEU A 168 -4.17 7.11 12.70
N ILE A 169 -3.01 7.74 12.76
CA ILE A 169 -2.03 7.58 13.81
C ILE A 169 -1.96 8.94 14.53
N TYR A 170 -2.33 9.00 15.81
CA TYR A 170 -2.65 10.20 16.59
C TYR A 170 -1.86 10.23 17.90
N ARG A 171 -1.53 11.40 18.48
CA ARG A 171 -0.71 11.56 19.69
C ARG A 171 -1.41 11.07 20.97
N PRO A 172 -0.65 10.62 21.99
CA PRO A 172 -1.20 10.25 23.29
C PRO A 172 -1.79 11.46 24.02
N GLY A 173 -2.92 11.22 24.70
CA GLY A 173 -3.68 12.24 25.43
C GLY A 173 -5.05 12.50 24.80
N ALA A 174 -6.10 12.68 25.62
CA ALA A 174 -7.47 12.74 25.10
C ALA A 174 -7.73 13.98 24.25
N GLN A 175 -7.14 15.11 24.64
CA GLN A 175 -7.24 16.35 23.87
C GLN A 175 -6.43 16.27 22.57
N THR A 176 -5.15 15.87 22.64
CA THR A 176 -4.24 15.75 21.50
C THR A 176 -4.72 14.73 20.47
N ALA A 177 -5.25 13.57 20.91
CA ALA A 177 -5.88 12.60 20.01
C ALA A 177 -7.11 13.18 19.28
N CYS A 178 -7.95 13.96 19.97
CA CYS A 178 -9.09 14.64 19.36
C CYS A 178 -8.67 15.77 18.40
N GLU A 179 -7.62 16.53 18.72
CA GLU A 179 -7.02 17.54 17.82
C GLU A 179 -6.52 16.89 16.52
N ASP A 180 -5.82 15.75 16.64
CA ASP A 180 -5.25 15.02 15.51
C ASP A 180 -6.35 14.36 14.66
N LEU A 181 -7.43 13.86 15.28
CA LEU A 181 -8.61 13.37 14.59
C LEU A 181 -9.34 14.48 13.83
N ALA A 182 -9.56 15.62 14.47
CA ALA A 182 -10.16 16.79 13.82
C ALA A 182 -9.28 17.27 12.64
N ARG A 183 -7.96 17.32 12.83
CA ARG A 183 -7.01 17.65 11.75
C ARG A 183 -7.07 16.64 10.61
N ALA A 184 -7.10 15.34 10.91
CA ALA A 184 -7.19 14.31 9.89
C ALA A 184 -8.48 14.41 9.08
N ILE A 185 -9.62 14.70 9.71
CA ILE A 185 -10.89 14.92 9.02
C ILE A 185 -10.80 16.14 8.08
N VAL A 186 -10.21 17.25 8.53
CA VAL A 186 -9.98 18.44 7.70
C VAL A 186 -9.08 18.10 6.50
N PHE A 187 -7.94 17.46 6.73
CA PHE A 187 -7.01 17.01 5.67
C PHE A 187 -7.72 16.12 4.63
N LEU A 188 -8.52 15.14 5.09
CA LEU A 188 -9.27 14.24 4.20
C LEU A 188 -10.38 14.94 3.41
N TYR A 189 -10.85 16.11 3.86
CA TYR A 189 -11.81 16.96 3.14
C TYR A 189 -11.10 17.87 2.12
N GLU A 190 -9.98 18.49 2.50
CA GLU A 190 -9.18 19.35 1.63
C GLU A 190 -8.63 18.57 0.42
N HIS A 191 -8.07 17.39 0.66
CA HIS A 191 -7.50 16.51 -0.37
C HIS A 191 -8.53 15.59 -1.06
N GLN A 192 -9.84 15.81 -0.88
CA GLN A 192 -10.87 14.85 -1.33
C GLN A 192 -10.87 14.58 -2.85
N LYS A 193 -10.41 15.55 -3.66
CA LYS A 193 -10.39 15.49 -5.13
C LYS A 193 -9.21 14.72 -5.70
N GLU A 194 -8.19 14.42 -4.90
CA GLU A 194 -6.98 13.70 -5.32
C GLU A 194 -7.17 12.17 -5.32
N ARG A 195 -8.40 11.70 -5.03
CA ARG A 195 -8.71 10.31 -4.67
C ARG A 195 -9.81 9.65 -5.52
N ASN A 196 -10.06 10.21 -6.70
CA ASN A 196 -11.03 9.74 -7.71
C ASN A 196 -10.33 9.41 -9.03
#